data_AF-A0A2J6S8V5-F1
#
_entry.id   AF-A0A2J6S8V5-F1
#
_cell.length_a   1.000
_cell.length_b   1.000
_cell.length_c   1.000
_cell.angle_alpha   90.00
_cell.angle_beta   90.00
_cell.angle_gamma   90.00
#
_symmetry.space_group_name_H-M   'P 1'
#
loop_
_entity.id
_entity.type
_entity.pdbx_description
1 polymer ?
#
loop_
_entity_poly.entity_id
_entity_poly.type
_entity_poly.pdbx_seq_one_letter_code
_entity_poly.pdbx_strand_id
1 'polypeptide(L)'
;LNIIDCRTRKVVKFPRGVRYLALSYIWGSENSDESSTPSHDMLSGSIPTTISDAMEVTLHLGLQFLWVDRYCIPQDQDHVKHTEIRHMDLIYRGAAATIVACSGLSPWHGLPGCSKQLRSGCSRAAIGDQVLFSVPPDPRYEIEASNWMSRGWTYQEGLLSKRRIFFTGEQVYFECDARHCFESTAPLLNNVVWESSQKARVFSIRDRTISRHDFYKTISEYSGRQLTYESDILNGVWGVLRTFRTSQYPIHHYWGVPVYAKKAGYEVIAGFTWDLVKPGQRRAGFPSWS
;
A
#
# COMPACT_ATOMS: atom_id res chain seq x y z
N LEU A 1 3.22 -2.05 19.03
CA LEU A 1 3.33 -0.89 18.12
C LEU A 1 4.28 0.19 18.64
N ASN A 2 5.46 0.25 18.03
CA ASN A 2 6.32 1.44 18.06
C ASN A 2 5.91 2.40 16.95
N ILE A 3 6.27 3.68 17.07
CA ILE A 3 5.96 4.70 16.07
C ILE A 3 7.03 5.79 16.05
N ILE A 4 7.25 6.45 14.92
CA ILE A 4 8.12 7.62 14.84
C ILE A 4 7.33 8.85 15.28
N ASP A 5 7.86 9.59 16.24
CA ASP A 5 7.47 10.97 16.50
C ASP A 5 8.23 11.90 15.55
N CYS A 6 7.52 12.48 14.57
CA CYS A 6 8.12 13.30 13.53
C CYS A 6 8.73 14.61 14.07
N ARG A 7 8.30 15.09 15.24
CA ARG A 7 8.85 16.32 15.85
C ARG A 7 10.20 16.04 16.51
N THR A 8 10.28 14.97 17.30
CA THR A 8 11.48 14.62 18.06
C THR A 8 12.43 13.72 17.26
N ARG A 9 11.98 13.16 16.13
CA ARG A 9 12.71 12.20 15.29
C ARG A 9 13.16 10.96 16.06
N LYS A 10 12.30 10.48 16.97
CA LYS A 10 12.55 9.31 17.81
C LYS A 10 11.47 8.27 17.62
N VAL A 11 11.86 7.00 17.74
CA VAL A 11 10.92 5.90 17.84
C VAL A 11 10.42 5.85 19.28
N VAL A 12 9.11 5.95 19.46
CA VAL A 12 8.44 5.95 20.76
C VAL A 12 7.37 4.86 20.79
N LYS A 13 6.91 4.49 21.98
CA LYS A 13 5.71 3.64 22.11
C LYS A 13 4.48 4.45 21.66
N PHE A 14 3.65 3.83 20.82
CA PHE A 14 2.48 4.50 20.25
C PHE A 14 1.54 5.00 21.38
N PRO A 15 1.24 6.31 21.46
CA PRO A 15 0.31 6.83 22.45
C PRO A 15 -1.11 6.31 22.18
N ARG A 16 -1.91 6.07 23.21
CA ARG A 16 -3.31 5.65 23.01
C ARG A 16 -4.15 6.82 22.50
N GLY A 17 -5.03 6.54 21.53
CA GLY A 17 -6.05 7.49 21.06
C GLY A 17 -5.55 8.60 20.12
N VAL A 18 -4.28 8.59 19.72
CA VAL A 18 -3.74 9.55 18.75
C VAL A 18 -3.86 9.02 17.32
N ARG A 19 -3.95 9.94 16.36
CA ARG A 19 -3.91 9.60 14.93
C ARG A 19 -2.47 9.57 14.44
N TYR A 20 -2.21 8.70 13.48
CA TYR A 20 -0.92 8.57 12.80
C TYR A 20 -1.11 8.33 11.32
N LEU A 21 -0.05 8.56 10.54
CA LEU A 21 0.05 8.09 9.16
C LEU A 21 0.94 6.85 9.09
N ALA A 22 0.75 6.02 8.07
CA ALA A 22 1.69 4.95 7.73
C ALA A 22 2.43 5.30 6.44
N LEU A 23 3.67 4.83 6.29
CA LEU A 23 4.42 4.89 5.04
C LEU A 23 4.47 3.50 4.40
N SER A 24 4.24 3.46 3.09
CA SER A 24 4.42 2.29 2.24
C SER A 24 5.36 2.66 1.10
N TYR A 25 6.51 2.01 1.03
CA TYR A 25 7.62 2.36 0.13
C TYR A 25 8.52 1.15 -0.15
N ILE A 26 9.36 1.26 -1.17
CA ILE A 26 10.33 0.22 -1.51
C ILE A 26 11.59 0.40 -0.66
N TRP A 27 11.99 -0.65 0.05
CA TRP A 27 13.18 -0.65 0.92
C TRP A 27 14.52 -0.51 0.18
N GLY A 28 14.58 -0.78 -1.13
CA GLY A 28 15.82 -0.96 -1.90
C GLY A 28 16.29 -2.43 -1.94
N SER A 29 17.35 -2.72 -2.70
CA SER A 29 17.96 -4.04 -2.80
C SER A 29 18.96 -4.29 -1.65
N GLU A 30 19.10 -5.54 -1.21
CA GLU A 30 19.98 -5.94 -0.10
C GLU A 30 21.48 -5.68 -0.38
N ASN A 31 21.87 -5.48 -1.64
CA ASN A 31 23.25 -5.27 -2.07
C ASN A 31 23.74 -3.80 -2.02
N SER A 32 22.90 -2.84 -1.64
CA SER A 32 23.43 -1.54 -1.22
C SER A 32 23.96 -1.69 0.20
N ASP A 33 25.21 -1.28 0.46
CA ASP A 33 25.96 -1.23 1.74
C ASP A 33 25.22 -0.55 2.93
N GLU A 34 23.94 -0.26 2.79
CA GLU A 34 23.12 0.62 3.60
C GLU A 34 22.00 -0.14 4.34
N SER A 35 22.08 -1.48 4.41
CA SER A 35 21.17 -2.36 5.15
C SER A 35 21.47 -2.45 6.66
N SER A 36 22.10 -1.42 7.23
CA SER A 36 22.28 -1.35 8.69
C SER A 36 20.90 -1.26 9.36
N THR A 37 20.61 -2.24 10.22
CA THR A 37 19.44 -2.22 11.07
C THR A 37 19.51 -0.96 11.94
N PRO A 38 18.52 -0.05 11.85
CA PRO A 38 18.57 1.16 12.64
C PRO A 38 18.50 0.81 14.13
N SER A 39 19.36 1.44 14.93
CA SER A 39 19.31 1.31 16.38
C SER A 39 17.94 1.78 16.89
N HIS A 40 17.32 0.98 17.75
CA HIS A 40 15.90 1.11 18.11
C HIS A 40 15.51 2.42 18.80
N ASP A 41 16.47 3.13 19.40
CA ASP A 41 16.19 4.25 20.31
C ASP A 41 16.34 5.63 19.67
N MET A 42 17.02 5.73 18.52
CA MET A 42 17.13 6.98 17.77
C MET A 42 17.15 6.67 16.28
N LEU A 43 16.63 7.60 15.47
CA LEU A 43 16.96 7.65 14.04
C LEU A 43 18.44 8.08 13.92
N SER A 44 19.35 7.23 14.41
CA SER A 44 20.79 7.45 14.47
C SER A 44 21.35 7.23 13.08
N GLY A 45 21.88 8.28 12.46
CA GLY A 45 22.45 8.22 11.12
C GLY A 45 21.59 8.94 10.08
N SER A 46 21.95 8.75 8.81
CA SER A 46 21.24 9.36 7.69
C SER A 46 19.89 8.66 7.50
N ILE A 47 18.79 9.40 7.67
CA ILE A 47 17.44 8.89 7.39
C ILE A 47 17.21 8.95 5.88
N PRO A 48 16.71 7.87 5.25
CA PRO A 48 16.38 7.88 3.84
C PRO A 48 15.45 9.04 3.44
N THR A 49 15.73 9.69 2.32
CA THR A 49 14.99 10.88 1.84
C THR A 49 13.49 10.65 1.81
N THR A 50 13.03 9.49 1.31
CA THR A 50 11.60 9.16 1.24
C THR A 50 10.93 9.16 2.62
N ILE A 51 11.66 8.75 3.66
CA ILE A 51 11.17 8.68 5.03
C ILE A 51 11.17 10.08 5.65
N SER A 52 12.23 10.86 5.42
CA SER A 52 12.29 12.26 5.82
C SER A 52 11.13 13.07 5.22
N ASP A 53 10.88 12.91 3.92
CA ASP A 53 9.78 13.57 3.24
C ASP A 53 8.42 13.13 3.79
N ALA A 54 8.24 11.83 4.08
CA ALA A 54 7.03 11.33 4.69
C ALA A 54 6.80 11.92 6.10
N MET A 55 7.86 12.15 6.89
CA MET A 55 7.76 12.84 8.18
C MET A 55 7.31 14.29 7.99
N GLU A 56 7.85 15.00 7.00
CA GLU A 56 7.42 16.37 6.68
C GLU A 56 5.96 16.40 6.22
N VAL A 57 5.55 15.52 5.32
CA VAL A 57 4.15 15.39 4.87
C VAL A 57 3.23 15.13 6.07
N THR A 58 3.64 14.27 7.00
CA THR A 58 2.88 13.99 8.23
C THR A 58 2.63 15.25 9.05
N LEU A 59 3.69 16.05 9.26
CA LEU A 59 3.61 17.31 10.00
C LEU A 59 2.73 18.35 9.28
N HIS A 60 2.87 18.47 7.95
CA HIS A 60 2.07 19.40 7.15
C HIS A 60 0.58 19.03 7.09
N LEU A 61 0.25 17.75 7.19
CA LEU A 61 -1.13 17.27 7.34
C LEU A 61 -1.68 17.43 8.77
N GLY A 62 -0.92 18.04 9.68
CA GLY A 62 -1.33 18.31 11.06
C GLY A 62 -1.29 17.08 11.98
N LEU A 63 -0.54 16.03 11.59
CA LEU A 63 -0.28 14.86 12.42
C LEU A 63 1.16 14.87 12.93
N GLN A 64 1.43 14.13 14.00
CA GLN A 64 2.77 14.06 14.60
C GLN A 64 3.45 12.70 14.40
N PHE A 65 2.66 11.64 14.25
CA PHE A 65 3.17 10.28 14.31
C PHE A 65 3.12 9.61 12.95
N LEU A 66 4.23 8.95 12.59
CA LEU A 66 4.41 8.20 11.36
C LEU A 66 4.85 6.78 11.69
N TRP A 67 4.15 5.79 11.16
CA TRP A 67 4.56 4.40 11.21
C TRP A 67 5.34 4.03 9.95
N VAL A 68 6.53 3.47 10.14
CA VAL A 68 7.42 2.99 9.07
C VAL A 68 7.91 1.62 9.46
N ASP A 69 7.58 0.60 8.68
CA ASP A 69 7.92 -0.81 8.91
C ASP A 69 9.38 -1.03 9.34
N ARG A 70 10.36 -0.47 8.62
CA ARG A 70 11.80 -0.62 8.87
C ARG A 70 12.21 -0.18 10.28
N TYR A 71 11.58 0.85 10.83
CA TYR A 71 11.95 1.44 12.13
C TYR A 71 11.01 1.03 13.26
N CYS A 72 9.76 0.74 12.94
CA CYS A 72 8.72 0.47 13.95
C CYS A 72 8.62 -1.02 14.28
N ILE A 73 9.03 -1.91 13.36
CA ILE A 73 9.11 -3.35 13.59
C ILE A 73 10.52 -3.69 14.10
N PRO A 74 10.65 -4.41 15.22
CA PRO A 74 11.94 -4.88 15.68
C PRO A 74 12.58 -5.90 14.73
N GLN A 75 13.65 -5.49 14.06
CA GLN A 75 14.29 -6.32 13.03
C GLN A 75 15.19 -7.41 13.60
N ASP A 76 15.69 -7.22 14.83
CA ASP A 76 16.63 -8.06 15.55
C ASP A 76 15.94 -9.09 16.48
N GLN A 77 14.62 -9.02 16.64
CA GLN A 77 13.85 -9.87 17.55
C GLN A 77 12.81 -10.70 16.79
N ASP A 78 13.20 -11.86 16.28
CA ASP A 78 12.38 -12.70 15.38
C ASP A 78 10.96 -12.94 15.89
N HIS A 79 10.79 -13.30 17.16
CA HIS A 79 9.45 -13.56 17.72
C HIS A 79 8.56 -12.30 17.68
N VAL A 80 9.12 -11.13 18.02
CA VAL A 80 8.39 -9.85 18.02
C VAL A 80 8.15 -9.38 16.59
N LYS A 81 9.14 -9.54 15.71
CA LYS A 81 9.06 -9.27 14.28
C LYS A 81 7.89 -10.03 13.65
N HIS A 82 7.83 -11.34 13.84
CA HIS A 82 6.74 -12.17 13.32
C HIS A 82 5.37 -11.77 13.89
N THR A 83 5.33 -11.35 15.14
CA THR A 83 4.09 -10.88 15.77
C THR A 83 3.62 -9.56 15.17
N GLU A 84 4.50 -8.58 14.95
CA GLU A 84 4.14 -7.29 14.35
C GLU A 84 3.79 -7.45 12.86
N ILE A 85 4.50 -8.31 12.11
CA ILE A 85 4.17 -8.67 10.72
C ILE A 85 2.73 -9.20 10.61
N ARG A 86 2.34 -10.10 11.52
CA ARG A 86 0.96 -10.64 11.57
C ARG A 86 -0.11 -9.61 11.93
N HIS A 87 0.29 -8.43 12.41
CA HIS A 87 -0.60 -7.32 12.76
C HIS A 87 -0.48 -6.11 11.81
N MET A 88 0.30 -6.20 10.72
CA MET A 88 0.40 -5.13 9.72
C MET A 88 -0.96 -4.73 9.16
N ASP A 89 -1.88 -5.71 9.03
CA ASP A 89 -3.26 -5.49 8.63
C ASP A 89 -3.98 -4.45 9.49
N LEU A 90 -3.82 -4.56 10.81
CA LEU A 90 -4.42 -3.64 11.78
C LEU A 90 -3.74 -2.27 11.76
N ILE A 91 -2.43 -2.23 11.49
CA ILE A 91 -1.65 -0.99 11.45
C ILE A 91 -2.06 -0.14 10.24
N TYR A 92 -2.09 -0.70 9.04
CA TYR A 92 -2.51 0.05 7.84
C TYR A 92 -4.00 0.40 7.89
N ARG A 93 -4.85 -0.49 8.40
CA ARG A 93 -6.29 -0.22 8.57
C ARG A 93 -6.60 0.82 9.65
N GLY A 94 -5.74 0.93 10.66
CA GLY A 94 -5.81 1.86 11.78
C GLY A 94 -5.24 3.24 11.49
N ALA A 95 -4.38 3.38 10.48
CA ALA A 95 -3.79 4.66 10.09
C ALA A 95 -4.86 5.64 9.60
N ALA A 96 -4.62 6.95 9.84
CA ALA A 96 -5.51 7.99 9.34
C ALA A 96 -5.48 8.07 7.81
N ALA A 97 -4.29 7.91 7.23
CA ALA A 97 -4.02 7.62 5.83
C ALA A 97 -2.63 6.96 5.68
N THR A 98 -2.41 6.33 4.54
CA THR A 98 -1.12 5.74 4.16
C THR A 98 -0.50 6.57 3.05
N ILE A 99 0.71 7.08 3.29
CA ILE A 99 1.55 7.70 2.28
C ILE A 99 2.18 6.57 1.46
N VAL A 100 2.03 6.63 0.14
CA VAL A 100 2.56 5.61 -0.78
C VAL A 100 3.57 6.27 -1.70
N ALA A 101 4.82 5.81 -1.65
CA ALA A 101 5.87 6.23 -2.57
C ALA A 101 5.84 5.33 -3.82
N CYS A 102 5.28 5.83 -4.92
CA CYS A 102 5.20 5.08 -6.17
C CYS A 102 6.44 5.27 -7.05
N SER A 103 7.13 6.40 -6.91
CA SER A 103 8.31 6.74 -7.70
C SER A 103 9.60 6.34 -6.99
N GLY A 104 10.60 5.95 -7.78
CA GLY A 104 11.90 5.54 -7.28
C GLY A 104 12.04 4.05 -7.00
N LEU A 105 13.30 3.59 -7.03
CA LEU A 105 13.68 2.20 -6.76
C LEU A 105 14.38 2.02 -5.41
N SER A 106 14.65 3.13 -4.72
CA SER A 106 15.42 3.16 -3.48
C SER A 106 14.75 4.06 -2.45
N PRO A 107 15.04 3.85 -1.16
CA PRO A 107 14.46 4.64 -0.07
C PRO A 107 15.02 6.08 -0.03
N TRP A 108 16.05 6.37 -0.85
CA TRP A 108 16.71 7.66 -0.96
C TRP A 108 16.16 8.54 -2.08
N HIS A 109 15.24 8.02 -2.90
CA HIS A 109 14.67 8.76 -4.02
C HIS A 109 13.90 10.01 -3.55
N GLY A 110 13.24 9.96 -2.40
CA GLY A 110 12.36 11.03 -1.93
C GLY A 110 10.94 10.93 -2.47
N LEU A 111 10.04 11.73 -1.92
CA LEU A 111 8.67 11.89 -2.40
C LEU A 111 8.62 13.05 -3.41
N PRO A 112 8.25 12.83 -4.69
CA PRO A 112 8.20 13.90 -5.67
C PRO A 112 7.30 15.08 -5.25
N GLY A 113 7.85 16.28 -5.34
CA GLY A 113 7.20 17.55 -4.98
C GLY A 113 7.20 17.88 -3.49
N CYS A 114 8.00 17.17 -2.68
CA CYS A 114 8.24 17.52 -1.27
C CYS A 114 9.54 18.33 -1.12
N SER A 115 10.67 17.67 -0.83
CA SER A 115 11.93 18.33 -0.52
C SER A 115 12.81 18.56 -1.77
N LYS A 116 13.66 17.60 -2.11
CA LYS A 116 14.68 17.68 -3.17
C LYS A 116 14.20 17.08 -4.49
N GLN A 117 13.26 16.13 -4.42
CA GLN A 117 12.78 15.43 -5.60
C GLN A 117 11.73 16.29 -6.31
N LEU A 118 12.09 16.84 -7.46
CA LEU A 118 11.17 17.60 -8.30
C LEU A 118 10.21 16.66 -9.03
N ARG A 119 8.99 17.13 -9.26
CA ARG A 119 8.06 16.48 -10.18
C ARG A 119 8.43 16.79 -11.62
N SER A 120 7.97 15.93 -12.54
CA SER A 120 7.93 16.26 -13.95
C SER A 120 7.12 17.55 -14.12
N GLY A 121 7.78 18.62 -14.55
CA GLY A 121 7.15 19.93 -14.67
C GLY A 121 6.01 19.94 -15.69
N CYS A 122 5.07 20.86 -15.51
CA CYS A 122 4.05 21.14 -16.51
C CYS A 122 4.65 22.02 -17.62
N SER A 123 4.73 21.49 -18.84
CA SER A 123 5.07 22.29 -20.02
C SER A 123 4.07 23.42 -20.20
N ARG A 124 4.55 24.64 -20.45
CA ARG A 124 3.74 25.85 -20.65
C ARG A 124 4.22 26.59 -21.89
N ALA A 125 3.28 27.09 -22.70
CA ALA A 125 3.56 27.96 -23.83
C ALA A 125 2.61 29.16 -23.83
N ALA A 126 3.13 30.35 -24.12
CA ALA A 126 2.33 31.55 -24.34
C ALA A 126 2.18 31.77 -25.85
N ILE A 127 0.95 31.92 -26.32
CA ILE A 127 0.62 32.21 -27.72
C ILE A 127 -0.30 33.42 -27.74
N GLY A 128 0.26 34.59 -28.07
CA GLY A 128 -0.47 35.85 -27.96
C GLY A 128 -0.87 36.15 -26.51
N ASP A 129 -2.17 36.31 -26.27
CA ASP A 129 -2.80 36.51 -24.95
C ASP A 129 -3.19 35.19 -24.26
N GLN A 130 -2.96 34.04 -24.89
CA GLN A 130 -3.31 32.73 -24.37
C GLN A 130 -2.12 32.03 -23.72
N VAL A 131 -2.39 31.29 -22.65
CA VAL A 131 -1.43 30.41 -21.98
C VAL A 131 -1.90 28.98 -22.12
N LEU A 132 -1.17 28.18 -22.89
CA LEU A 132 -1.33 26.74 -22.97
C LEU A 132 -0.47 26.07 -21.91
N PHE A 133 -0.99 25.03 -21.28
CA PHE A 133 -0.24 24.22 -20.33
C PHE A 133 -0.63 22.75 -20.47
N SER A 134 0.34 21.85 -20.27
CA SER A 134 0.11 20.40 -20.34
C SER A 134 -0.55 19.92 -19.06
N VAL A 135 -1.66 19.22 -19.18
CA VAL A 135 -2.26 18.53 -18.03
C VAL A 135 -1.52 17.20 -17.83
N PRO A 136 -1.02 16.88 -16.62
CA PRO A 136 -0.43 15.58 -16.36
C PRO A 136 -1.42 14.44 -16.66
N PRO A 137 -0.97 13.32 -17.26
CA PRO A 137 -1.81 12.14 -17.48
C PRO A 137 -2.37 11.59 -16.17
N ASP A 138 -3.35 10.71 -16.28
CA ASP A 138 -3.97 10.08 -15.12
C ASP A 138 -2.92 9.35 -14.25
N PRO A 139 -2.80 9.68 -12.95
CA PRO A 139 -1.74 9.14 -12.10
C PRO A 139 -1.89 7.64 -11.85
N ARG A 140 -3.08 7.07 -12.09
CA ARG A 140 -3.33 5.64 -11.92
C ARG A 140 -2.47 4.79 -12.86
N TYR A 141 -2.18 5.28 -14.06
CA TYR A 141 -1.28 4.57 -14.98
C TYR A 141 0.14 4.46 -14.42
N GLU A 142 0.67 5.53 -13.82
CA GLU A 142 1.98 5.51 -13.18
C GLU A 142 1.99 4.60 -11.94
N ILE A 143 0.92 4.66 -11.13
CA ILE A 143 0.76 3.80 -9.96
C ILE A 143 0.72 2.33 -10.36
N GLU A 144 -0.08 1.96 -11.36
CA GLU A 144 -0.21 0.58 -11.85
C GLU A 144 1.10 0.05 -12.46
N ALA A 145 1.87 0.90 -13.13
CA ALA A 145 3.17 0.57 -13.70
C ALA A 145 4.33 0.60 -12.67
N SER A 146 4.09 1.09 -11.45
CA SER A 146 5.15 1.27 -10.46
C SER A 146 5.70 -0.06 -9.92
N ASN A 147 6.99 -0.05 -9.56
CA ASN A 147 7.60 -1.16 -8.82
C ASN A 147 6.96 -1.37 -7.45
N TRP A 148 6.34 -0.33 -6.89
CA TRP A 148 5.59 -0.47 -5.65
C TRP A 148 4.38 -1.39 -5.85
N MET A 149 3.65 -1.23 -6.96
CA MET A 149 2.47 -2.03 -7.28
C MET A 149 2.79 -3.50 -7.56
N SER A 150 3.99 -3.79 -8.08
CA SER A 150 4.38 -5.17 -8.39
C SER A 150 4.75 -6.01 -7.16
N ARG A 151 5.03 -5.40 -6.00
CA ARG A 151 5.46 -6.13 -4.80
C ARG A 151 4.30 -6.81 -4.07
N GLY A 152 4.55 -8.00 -3.53
CA GLY A 152 3.54 -8.78 -2.80
C GLY A 152 3.10 -8.10 -1.51
N TRP A 153 4.04 -7.71 -0.66
CA TRP A 153 3.75 -7.06 0.64
C TRP A 153 2.92 -5.78 0.50
N THR A 154 3.18 -4.97 -0.53
CA THR A 154 2.45 -3.72 -0.77
C THR A 154 0.97 -3.93 -1.11
N TYR A 155 0.56 -5.15 -1.47
CA TYR A 155 -0.84 -5.45 -1.75
C TYR A 155 -1.70 -5.24 -0.51
N GLN A 156 -1.35 -5.86 0.63
CA GLN A 156 -2.12 -5.68 1.85
C GLN A 156 -2.00 -4.24 2.37
N GLU A 157 -0.84 -3.59 2.17
CA GLU A 157 -0.60 -2.22 2.60
C GLU A 157 -1.55 -1.25 1.88
N GLY A 158 -1.68 -1.38 0.56
CA GLY A 158 -2.63 -0.61 -0.22
C GLY A 158 -4.08 -1.00 0.07
N LEU A 159 -4.39 -2.29 -0.02
CA LEU A 159 -5.77 -2.78 0.01
C LEU A 159 -6.48 -2.57 1.36
N LEU A 160 -5.74 -2.66 2.47
CA LEU A 160 -6.31 -2.52 3.83
C LEU A 160 -6.28 -1.07 4.33
N SER A 161 -5.61 -0.17 3.62
CA SER A 161 -5.57 1.25 3.95
C SER A 161 -6.87 1.96 3.55
N LYS A 162 -7.58 2.50 4.55
CA LYS A 162 -8.85 3.24 4.35
C LYS A 162 -8.71 4.52 3.51
N ARG A 163 -7.54 5.14 3.57
CA ARG A 163 -7.16 6.34 2.81
C ARG A 163 -5.71 6.21 2.37
N ARG A 164 -5.44 6.57 1.13
CA ARG A 164 -4.11 6.46 0.51
C ARG A 164 -3.78 7.77 -0.18
N ILE A 165 -2.53 8.21 -0.01
CA ILE A 165 -1.96 9.38 -0.65
C ILE A 165 -0.76 8.88 -1.45
N PHE A 166 -0.96 8.71 -2.74
CA PHE A 166 0.05 8.25 -3.67
C PHE A 166 0.86 9.43 -4.17
N PHE A 167 2.17 9.37 -3.95
CA PHE A 167 3.14 10.28 -4.53
C PHE A 167 3.70 9.63 -5.78
N THR A 168 3.30 10.15 -6.93
CA THR A 168 3.83 9.78 -8.25
C THR A 168 4.79 10.86 -8.75
N GLY A 169 5.48 10.61 -9.85
CA GLY A 169 6.51 11.49 -10.41
C GLY A 169 5.92 12.76 -10.97
N GLU A 170 4.64 12.75 -11.34
CA GLU A 170 3.97 13.86 -11.99
C GLU A 170 2.96 14.57 -11.09
N GLN A 171 2.25 13.83 -10.23
CA GLN A 171 1.25 14.42 -9.34
C GLN A 171 0.93 13.53 -8.12
N VAL A 172 0.26 14.11 -7.13
CA VAL A 172 -0.31 13.37 -5.99
C VAL A 172 -1.73 12.89 -6.33
N TYR A 173 -2.01 11.63 -5.96
CA TYR A 173 -3.32 11.02 -6.06
C TYR A 173 -3.83 10.59 -4.69
N PHE A 174 -5.00 11.04 -4.29
CA PHE A 174 -5.67 10.63 -3.07
C PHE A 174 -6.80 9.65 -3.40
N GLU A 175 -6.91 8.59 -2.60
CA GLU A 175 -8.00 7.62 -2.73
C GLU A 175 -8.52 7.16 -1.36
N CYS A 176 -9.83 7.04 -1.24
CA CYS A 176 -10.50 6.34 -0.14
C CYS A 176 -11.75 5.58 -0.60
N ASP A 177 -12.45 4.95 0.34
CA ASP A 177 -13.65 4.15 0.05
C ASP A 177 -14.82 4.97 -0.51
N ALA A 178 -14.81 6.29 -0.32
CA ALA A 178 -15.88 7.18 -0.78
C ALA A 178 -15.52 8.01 -2.02
N ARG A 179 -14.25 8.42 -2.17
CA ARG A 179 -13.81 9.39 -3.18
C ARG A 179 -12.35 9.18 -3.56
N HIS A 180 -11.97 9.71 -4.71
CA HIS A 180 -10.58 9.88 -5.11
C HIS A 180 -10.39 11.27 -5.74
N CYS A 181 -9.18 11.81 -5.71
CA CYS A 181 -8.86 13.06 -6.40
C CYS A 181 -7.38 13.07 -6.81
N PHE A 182 -7.06 13.83 -7.84
CA PHE A 182 -5.72 14.05 -8.35
C PHE A 182 -5.42 15.55 -8.34
N GLU A 183 -4.15 15.95 -8.28
CA GLU A 183 -3.76 17.36 -8.21
C GLU A 183 -4.14 18.14 -9.48
N SER A 184 -4.11 17.48 -10.65
CA SER A 184 -4.41 18.16 -11.90
C SER A 184 -5.88 18.59 -11.99
N THR A 185 -6.11 19.81 -12.48
CA THR A 185 -7.42 20.45 -12.59
C THR A 185 -8.25 19.97 -13.78
N ALA A 186 -7.85 18.87 -14.45
CA ALA A 186 -8.63 18.25 -15.54
C ALA A 186 -10.13 18.09 -15.23
N PRO A 187 -10.58 17.79 -13.98
CA PRO A 187 -11.99 17.67 -13.63
C PRO A 187 -12.75 19.00 -13.55
N LEU A 188 -12.05 20.14 -13.49
CA LEU A 188 -12.67 21.47 -13.43
C LEU A 188 -12.95 22.06 -14.81
N LEU A 189 -12.25 21.59 -15.85
CA LEU A 189 -12.39 22.09 -17.22
C LEU A 189 -13.51 21.40 -18.00
N ASN A 190 -13.96 20.23 -17.55
CA ASN A 190 -15.11 19.55 -18.10
C ASN A 190 -16.16 19.39 -17.02
N ASN A 191 -17.41 19.74 -17.30
CA ASN A 191 -18.62 19.27 -16.58
C ASN A 191 -18.79 17.73 -16.68
N VAL A 192 -17.68 16.98 -16.75
CA VAL A 192 -17.63 15.54 -16.65
C VAL A 192 -17.94 15.25 -15.20
N VAL A 193 -19.25 15.01 -15.01
CA VAL A 193 -19.83 14.19 -13.95
C VAL A 193 -18.75 13.27 -13.40
N TRP A 194 -18.58 13.32 -12.07
CA TRP A 194 -17.91 12.31 -11.27
C TRP A 194 -18.55 10.95 -11.59
N GLU A 195 -18.23 10.39 -12.74
CA GLU A 195 -18.89 9.19 -13.20
C GLU A 195 -18.43 8.11 -12.25
N SER A 196 -19.37 7.79 -11.37
CA SER A 196 -19.34 6.94 -10.20
C SER A 196 -18.98 5.49 -10.53
N SER A 197 -18.16 5.25 -11.54
CA SER A 197 -17.59 3.96 -11.77
C SER A 197 -16.59 3.70 -10.64
N GLN A 198 -17.02 2.90 -9.68
CA GLN A 198 -16.13 2.27 -8.71
C GLN A 198 -15.00 1.45 -9.39
N LYS A 199 -15.06 1.31 -10.74
CA LYS A 199 -13.99 0.86 -11.64
C LYS A 199 -12.83 1.85 -11.79
N ALA A 200 -12.89 3.06 -11.22
CA ALA A 200 -11.88 4.11 -11.39
C ALA A 200 -10.82 4.21 -10.25
N ARG A 201 -10.79 3.27 -9.31
CA ARG A 201 -9.87 3.30 -8.17
C ARG A 201 -8.79 2.23 -8.28
N VAL A 202 -7.60 2.52 -7.75
CA VAL A 202 -6.46 1.62 -7.75
C VAL A 202 -6.72 0.41 -6.84
N PHE A 203 -7.32 0.61 -5.66
CA PHE A 203 -7.73 -0.50 -4.79
C PHE A 203 -9.19 -0.39 -4.39
N SER A 204 -9.97 -1.43 -4.68
CA SER A 204 -11.37 -1.48 -4.26
C SER A 204 -11.71 -2.85 -3.67
N ILE A 205 -11.82 -2.91 -2.35
CA ILE A 205 -12.62 -3.94 -1.68
C ILE A 205 -13.87 -3.27 -1.14
N ARG A 206 -15.03 -3.79 -1.52
CA ARG A 206 -16.30 -3.36 -0.93
C ARG A 206 -16.42 -3.96 0.46
N ASP A 207 -16.13 -3.16 1.49
CA ASP A 207 -16.11 -3.54 2.91
C ASP A 207 -17.41 -4.18 3.44
N ARG A 208 -18.52 -4.14 2.66
CA ARG A 208 -19.86 -4.58 3.13
C ARG A 208 -20.52 -5.69 2.32
N THR A 209 -20.03 -6.04 1.13
CA THR A 209 -20.62 -7.12 0.30
C THR A 209 -19.53 -7.96 -0.34
N ILE A 210 -18.65 -8.50 0.51
CA ILE A 210 -17.58 -9.39 0.08
C ILE A 210 -18.19 -10.70 -0.43
N SER A 211 -17.98 -10.98 -1.71
CA SER A 211 -18.47 -12.17 -2.40
C SER A 211 -17.35 -13.19 -2.65
N ARG A 212 -17.71 -14.40 -3.07
CA ARG A 212 -16.74 -15.41 -3.54
C ARG A 212 -15.91 -14.89 -4.72
N HIS A 213 -16.55 -14.14 -5.62
CA HIS A 213 -15.87 -13.51 -6.76
C HIS A 213 -14.82 -12.49 -6.29
N ASP A 214 -15.09 -11.71 -5.24
CA ASP A 214 -14.11 -10.76 -4.70
C ASP A 214 -12.90 -11.49 -4.10
N PHE A 215 -13.11 -12.65 -3.46
CA PHE A 215 -12.00 -13.49 -2.99
C PHE A 215 -11.11 -13.93 -4.16
N TYR A 216 -11.69 -14.54 -5.19
CA TYR A 216 -10.91 -15.03 -6.34
C TYR A 216 -10.20 -13.90 -7.08
N LYS A 217 -10.87 -12.76 -7.30
CA LYS A 217 -10.27 -11.57 -7.90
C LYS A 217 -9.07 -11.09 -7.08
N THR A 218 -9.24 -10.98 -5.77
CA THR A 218 -8.20 -10.52 -4.84
C THR A 218 -6.98 -11.44 -4.84
N ILE A 219 -7.20 -12.75 -4.78
CA ILE A 219 -6.09 -13.71 -4.84
C ILE A 219 -5.43 -13.72 -6.22
N SER A 220 -6.19 -13.57 -7.30
CA SER A 220 -5.63 -13.50 -8.65
C SER A 220 -4.81 -12.23 -8.91
N GLU A 221 -5.17 -11.10 -8.32
CA GLU A 221 -4.36 -9.87 -8.36
C GLU A 221 -3.09 -10.02 -7.51
N TYR A 222 -3.20 -10.70 -6.37
CA TYR A 222 -2.08 -10.91 -5.46
C TYR A 222 -1.05 -11.91 -6.01
N SER A 223 -1.49 -13.02 -6.60
CA SER A 223 -0.61 -14.10 -7.07
C SER A 223 0.38 -13.65 -8.16
N GLY A 224 -0.01 -12.65 -8.96
CA GLY A 224 0.84 -12.04 -9.99
C GLY A 224 1.93 -11.10 -9.45
N ARG A 225 2.02 -10.90 -8.13
CA ARG A 225 3.01 -10.00 -7.50
C ARG A 225 4.31 -10.72 -7.15
N GLN A 226 5.37 -9.91 -7.08
CA GLN A 226 6.74 -10.35 -6.82
C GLN A 226 7.03 -10.34 -5.32
N LEU A 227 7.66 -11.40 -4.84
CA LEU A 227 8.14 -11.52 -3.47
C LEU A 227 9.66 -11.67 -3.48
N THR A 228 10.33 -11.05 -2.50
CA THR A 228 11.76 -11.29 -2.28
C THR A 228 11.98 -12.71 -1.75
N TYR A 229 11.15 -13.13 -0.80
CA TYR A 229 11.15 -14.47 -0.24
C TYR A 229 9.82 -15.15 -0.59
N GLU A 230 9.87 -16.20 -1.42
CA GLU A 230 8.67 -16.90 -1.88
C GLU A 230 7.84 -17.48 -0.74
N SER A 231 8.47 -17.75 0.42
CA SER A 231 7.81 -18.20 1.65
C SER A 231 6.83 -17.19 2.24
N ASP A 232 6.92 -15.91 1.85
CA ASP A 232 6.08 -14.85 2.38
C ASP A 232 4.69 -14.82 1.74
N ILE A 233 4.40 -15.66 0.75
CA ILE A 233 3.15 -15.59 -0.02
C ILE A 233 1.89 -15.66 0.84
N LEU A 234 1.88 -16.41 1.94
CA LEU A 234 0.72 -16.41 2.84
C LEU A 234 0.76 -15.26 3.85
N ASN A 235 1.94 -14.83 4.27
CA ASN A 235 2.08 -13.73 5.22
C ASN A 235 1.69 -12.39 4.58
N GLY A 236 2.08 -12.17 3.32
CA GLY A 236 1.82 -10.93 2.58
C GLY A 236 0.36 -10.67 2.24
N VAL A 237 -0.50 -11.70 2.31
CA VAL A 237 -1.96 -11.59 2.09
C VAL A 237 -2.77 -11.93 3.34
N TRP A 238 -2.11 -12.21 4.47
CA TRP A 238 -2.77 -12.68 5.70
C TRP A 238 -3.86 -11.72 6.19
N GLY A 239 -3.57 -10.42 6.20
CA GLY A 239 -4.53 -9.39 6.59
C GLY A 239 -5.78 -9.34 5.73
N VAL A 240 -5.59 -9.58 4.43
CA VAL A 240 -6.67 -9.62 3.45
C VAL A 240 -7.55 -10.84 3.69
N LEU A 241 -6.95 -12.03 3.85
CA LEU A 241 -7.67 -13.26 4.20
C LEU A 241 -8.46 -13.13 5.51
N ARG A 242 -7.91 -12.44 6.51
CA ARG A 242 -8.60 -12.15 7.77
C ARG A 242 -9.84 -11.25 7.57
N THR A 243 -9.78 -10.32 6.61
CA THR A 243 -10.92 -9.46 6.27
C THR A 243 -12.07 -10.28 5.68
N PHE A 244 -11.78 -11.23 4.79
CA PHE A 244 -12.79 -12.17 4.27
C PHE A 244 -13.45 -13.01 5.37
N ARG A 245 -12.67 -13.47 6.37
CA ARG A 245 -13.17 -14.25 7.52
C ARG A 245 -14.10 -13.45 8.43
N THR A 246 -13.91 -12.13 8.51
CA THR A 246 -14.69 -11.24 9.40
C THR A 246 -15.84 -10.51 8.69
N SER A 247 -16.10 -10.87 7.42
CA SER A 247 -17.16 -10.29 6.61
C SER A 247 -18.56 -10.83 6.97
N GLN A 248 -19.62 -10.22 6.42
CA GLN A 248 -21.01 -10.66 6.61
C GLN A 248 -21.25 -12.11 6.18
N TYR A 249 -20.51 -12.57 5.15
CA TYR A 249 -20.53 -13.95 4.67
C TYR A 249 -19.11 -14.52 4.79
N PRO A 250 -18.72 -15.03 5.99
CA PRO A 250 -17.36 -15.45 6.26
C PRO A 250 -16.83 -16.47 5.24
N ILE A 251 -15.69 -16.14 4.65
CA ILE A 251 -14.89 -17.09 3.86
C ILE A 251 -13.71 -17.47 4.75
N HIS A 252 -13.70 -18.72 5.20
CA HIS A 252 -12.57 -19.27 5.94
C HIS A 252 -11.49 -19.69 4.94
N HIS A 253 -10.28 -19.97 5.43
CA HIS A 253 -9.26 -20.59 4.58
C HIS A 253 -8.43 -21.58 5.38
N TYR A 254 -7.96 -22.63 4.70
CA TYR A 254 -6.91 -23.51 5.19
C TYR A 254 -5.69 -23.34 4.30
N TRP A 255 -4.60 -22.85 4.88
CA TRP A 255 -3.35 -22.58 4.15
C TRP A 255 -3.51 -21.65 2.93
N GLY A 256 -4.57 -20.84 2.88
CA GLY A 256 -4.88 -19.94 1.76
C GLY A 256 -5.91 -20.49 0.76
N VAL A 257 -6.35 -21.74 0.92
CA VAL A 257 -7.46 -22.32 0.14
C VAL A 257 -8.80 -21.92 0.79
N PRO A 258 -9.73 -21.27 0.07
CA PRO A 258 -10.98 -20.81 0.65
C PRO A 258 -11.91 -21.97 1.02
N VAL A 259 -12.62 -21.81 2.13
CA VAL A 259 -13.68 -22.72 2.59
C VAL A 259 -14.93 -21.90 2.89
N TYR A 260 -15.97 -22.15 2.12
CA TYR A 260 -17.24 -21.42 2.23
C TYR A 260 -18.15 -22.13 3.24
N ALA A 261 -18.61 -21.39 4.25
CA ALA A 261 -19.51 -21.93 5.25
C ALA A 261 -20.96 -21.90 4.72
N LYS A 262 -21.51 -23.06 4.32
CA LYS A 262 -22.97 -23.33 4.43
C LYS A 262 -23.48 -24.76 4.17
N LYS A 263 -22.69 -25.73 3.69
CA LYS A 263 -23.06 -27.17 3.68
C LYS A 263 -21.82 -28.05 3.40
N ALA A 264 -21.58 -29.06 4.24
CA ALA A 264 -20.41 -29.93 4.12
C ALA A 264 -20.44 -30.75 2.81
N GLY A 265 -19.29 -30.81 2.11
CA GLY A 265 -19.09 -31.58 0.87
C GLY A 265 -18.65 -30.72 -0.32
N TYR A 266 -19.58 -29.95 -0.90
CA TYR A 266 -19.35 -29.23 -2.16
C TYR A 266 -18.50 -27.96 -2.04
N GLU A 267 -18.50 -27.30 -0.88
CA GLU A 267 -17.83 -25.99 -0.71
C GLU A 267 -16.31 -26.09 -0.61
N VAL A 268 -15.78 -27.22 -0.10
CA VAL A 268 -14.34 -27.49 -0.11
C VAL A 268 -13.87 -27.80 -1.52
N ILE A 269 -14.68 -28.56 -2.29
CA ILE A 269 -14.41 -28.84 -3.70
C ILE A 269 -14.35 -27.52 -4.48
N ALA A 270 -15.30 -26.60 -4.27
CA ALA A 270 -15.28 -25.28 -4.89
C ALA A 270 -14.00 -24.47 -4.58
N GLY A 271 -13.40 -24.66 -3.40
CA GLY A 271 -12.11 -24.08 -3.04
C GLY A 271 -10.90 -24.70 -3.74
N PHE A 272 -11.03 -25.92 -4.27
CA PHE A 272 -10.00 -26.62 -5.05
C PHE A 272 -10.20 -26.53 -6.57
N THR A 273 -11.40 -26.20 -7.05
CA THR A 273 -11.75 -26.21 -8.47
C THR A 273 -11.75 -24.83 -9.14
N TRP A 274 -11.26 -23.80 -8.46
CA TRP A 274 -11.13 -22.46 -9.07
C TRP A 274 -9.72 -22.27 -9.64
N ASP A 275 -9.62 -21.40 -10.63
CA ASP A 275 -8.40 -21.08 -11.35
C ASP A 275 -8.05 -19.59 -11.30
N LEU A 276 -6.77 -19.30 -11.54
CA LEU A 276 -6.31 -17.93 -11.70
C LEU A 276 -6.72 -17.41 -13.08
N VAL A 277 -6.99 -16.10 -13.17
CA VAL A 277 -7.27 -15.45 -14.47
C VAL A 277 -6.10 -15.59 -15.44
N LYS A 278 -4.86 -15.63 -14.91
CA LYS A 278 -3.64 -15.91 -15.67
C LYS A 278 -2.89 -17.08 -15.02
N PRO A 279 -2.36 -18.04 -15.79
CA PRO A 279 -1.54 -19.11 -15.25
C PRO A 279 -0.32 -18.55 -14.50
N GLY A 280 -0.12 -19.00 -13.25
CA GLY A 280 1.04 -18.66 -12.42
C GLY A 280 2.01 -19.84 -12.30
N GLN A 281 3.21 -19.57 -11.77
CA GLN A 281 4.17 -20.62 -11.42
C GLN A 281 3.91 -21.07 -9.98
N ARG A 282 3.54 -22.34 -9.81
CA ARG A 282 3.24 -22.89 -8.49
C ARG A 282 4.44 -22.84 -7.56
N ARG A 283 4.26 -22.27 -6.36
CA ARG A 283 5.24 -22.33 -5.27
C ARG A 283 5.15 -23.65 -4.48
N ALA A 284 6.29 -24.33 -4.30
CA ALA A 284 6.35 -25.57 -3.55
C ALA A 284 5.98 -25.33 -2.07
N GLY A 285 5.12 -26.20 -1.50
CA GLY A 285 4.63 -26.04 -0.11
C GLY A 285 3.48 -25.06 0.08
N PHE A 286 3.00 -24.42 -1.00
CA PHE A 286 1.92 -23.44 -0.98
C PHE A 286 0.73 -23.87 -1.89
N PRO A 287 -0.43 -23.19 -1.78
CA PRO A 287 -1.62 -23.49 -2.60
C PRO A 287 -1.36 -23.43 -4.11
N SER A 288 -2.21 -24.07 -4.92
CA SER A 288 -2.04 -24.06 -6.38
C SER A 288 -2.11 -22.66 -7.03
N TRP A 289 -2.78 -21.71 -6.37
CA TRP A 289 -2.87 -20.32 -6.82
C TRP A 289 -1.63 -19.49 -6.51
N SER A 290 -0.74 -19.98 -5.63
CA SER A 290 0.48 -19.29 -5.25
C SER A 290 1.49 -19.40 -6.36
#